data_AF-A0A2S6H4P0-F1
#
_entry.id   AF-A0A2S6H4P0-F1
#
_cell.length_a   1.000
_cell.length_b   1.000
_cell.length_c   1.000
_cell.angle_alpha   90.00
_cell.angle_beta   90.00
_cell.angle_gamma   90.00
#
_symmetry.space_group_name_H-M   'P 1'
#
loop_
_entity.id
_entity.type
_entity.pdbx_description
1 polymer ?
#
loop_
_entity_poly.entity_id
_entity_poly.type
_entity_poly.pdbx_seq_one_letter_code
_entity_poly.pdbx_strand_id
1 'polypeptide(L)'
;MPIDPKLTQSINQVLERLPVVVSDIEQRKDYAKNTEFAADVSRLNAFKQQLLIVKDAPSPSPALLTELQSTAKNTIQPLVESLISANVVIAKMGQLNTHRTIEPKDAIDHNANMALLQDAIQTLIVCLTPASGSETDDILSKQFDDWLLSLDNKN
;
A
#
# COMPACT_ATOMS: atom_id res chain seq x y z
N MET A 1 5.44 27.18 -4.55
CA MET A 1 4.36 26.91 -5.52
C MET A 1 3.28 26.15 -4.78
N PRO A 2 1.99 26.44 -5.02
CA PRO A 2 0.91 25.63 -4.49
C PRO A 2 1.07 24.18 -4.98
N ILE A 3 0.64 23.23 -4.16
CA ILE A 3 0.68 21.80 -4.49
C ILE A 3 -0.21 21.50 -5.70
N ASP A 4 0.22 20.58 -6.56
CA ASP A 4 -0.58 20.13 -7.71
C ASP A 4 -1.91 19.51 -7.20
N PRO A 5 -3.08 19.89 -7.75
CA PRO A 5 -4.35 19.25 -7.43
C PRO A 5 -4.34 17.72 -7.57
N LYS A 6 -3.62 17.17 -8.55
CA LYS A 6 -3.46 15.72 -8.74
C LYS A 6 -2.68 15.09 -7.59
N LEU A 7 -1.61 15.74 -7.16
CA LEU A 7 -0.84 15.29 -5.99
C LEU A 7 -1.68 15.38 -4.71
N THR A 8 -2.50 16.42 -4.57
CA THR A 8 -3.43 16.54 -3.43
C THR A 8 -4.45 15.41 -3.43
N GLN A 9 -5.02 15.10 -4.59
CA GLN A 9 -5.97 14.00 -4.75
C GLN A 9 -5.34 12.64 -4.42
N SER A 10 -4.15 12.36 -4.92
CA SER A 10 -3.47 11.08 -4.63
C SER A 10 -3.09 10.96 -3.15
N ILE A 11 -2.63 12.03 -2.51
CA ILE A 11 -2.43 12.06 -1.05
C ILE A 11 -3.73 11.74 -0.30
N ASN A 12 -4.86 12.33 -0.70
CA ASN A 12 -6.15 12.05 -0.07
C ASN A 12 -6.59 10.59 -0.22
N GLN A 13 -6.39 9.99 -1.38
CA GLN A 13 -6.71 8.59 -1.61
C GLN A 13 -5.89 7.67 -0.69
N VAL A 14 -4.59 7.93 -0.56
CA VAL A 14 -3.74 7.17 0.37
C VAL A 14 -4.18 7.36 1.83
N LEU A 15 -4.49 8.60 2.22
CA LEU A 15 -4.95 8.92 3.58
C LEU A 15 -6.31 8.29 3.94
N GLU A 16 -7.18 8.04 2.95
CA GLU A 16 -8.45 7.34 3.15
C GLU A 16 -8.25 5.83 3.36
N ARG A 17 -7.29 5.23 2.66
CA ARG A 17 -7.05 3.77 2.70
C ARG A 17 -6.15 3.32 3.86
N LEU A 18 -5.17 4.13 4.25
CA LEU A 18 -4.21 3.80 5.31
C LEU A 18 -4.87 3.37 6.64
N PRO A 19 -5.88 4.08 7.19
CA PRO A 19 -6.52 3.69 8.44
C PRO A 19 -7.21 2.33 8.38
N VAL A 20 -7.77 1.97 7.22
CA VAL A 20 -8.41 0.66 7.02
C VAL A 20 -7.37 -0.45 7.12
N VAL A 21 -6.25 -0.33 6.39
CA VAL A 21 -5.17 -1.34 6.44
C VAL A 21 -4.52 -1.42 7.82
N VAL A 22 -4.31 -0.29 8.50
CA VAL A 22 -3.81 -0.29 9.89
C VAL A 22 -4.77 -1.05 10.81
N SER A 23 -6.07 -0.74 10.73
CA SER A 23 -7.09 -1.42 11.51
C SER A 23 -7.14 -2.92 11.21
N ASP A 24 -7.06 -3.31 9.94
CA ASP A 24 -7.03 -4.72 9.51
C ASP A 24 -5.85 -5.46 10.14
N ILE A 25 -4.65 -4.86 10.15
CA ILE A 25 -3.45 -5.44 10.78
C ILE A 25 -3.66 -5.58 12.30
N GLU A 26 -4.12 -4.51 12.97
CA GLU A 26 -4.33 -4.50 14.42
C GLU A 26 -5.40 -5.49 14.89
N GLN A 27 -6.41 -5.75 14.07
CA GLN A 27 -7.50 -6.68 14.37
C GLN A 27 -7.17 -8.15 14.08
N ARG A 28 -6.01 -8.44 13.49
CA ARG A 28 -5.63 -9.83 13.20
C ARG A 28 -5.53 -10.66 14.48
N LYS A 29 -6.05 -11.88 14.43
CA LYS A 29 -5.98 -12.86 15.54
C LYS A 29 -4.54 -13.21 15.94
N ASP A 30 -3.59 -13.04 15.03
CA ASP A 30 -2.16 -13.30 15.24
C ASP A 30 -1.35 -12.04 15.58
N TYR A 31 -1.98 -10.88 15.74
CA TYR A 31 -1.30 -9.61 15.98
C TYR A 31 -0.33 -9.65 17.15
N ALA A 32 -0.79 -10.10 18.31
CA ALA A 32 0.03 -10.18 19.53
C ALA A 32 1.20 -11.17 19.43
N LYS A 33 1.16 -12.11 18.47
CA LYS A 33 2.20 -13.14 18.29
C LYS A 33 3.23 -12.74 17.24
N ASN A 34 2.90 -11.80 16.35
CA ASN A 34 3.80 -11.31 15.33
C ASN A 34 4.30 -9.91 15.68
N THR A 35 5.52 -9.84 16.23
CA THR A 35 6.15 -8.59 16.64
C THR A 35 6.42 -7.64 15.47
N GLU A 36 6.46 -8.14 14.23
CA GLU A 36 6.68 -7.31 13.04
C GLU A 36 5.46 -6.43 12.73
N PHE A 37 4.25 -6.87 13.06
CA PHE A 37 3.04 -6.09 12.77
C PHE A 37 2.98 -4.78 13.54
N ALA A 38 3.47 -4.72 14.78
CA ALA A 38 3.58 -3.46 15.51
C ALA A 38 4.56 -2.47 14.84
N ALA A 39 5.65 -3.00 14.26
CA ALA A 39 6.60 -2.20 13.51
C ALA A 39 6.00 -1.71 12.19
N ASP A 40 5.24 -2.55 11.48
CA ASP A 40 4.59 -2.18 10.23
C ASP A 40 3.49 -1.14 10.43
N VAL A 41 2.64 -1.30 11.46
CA VAL A 41 1.67 -0.28 11.87
C VAL A 41 2.37 1.05 12.18
N SER A 42 3.51 1.01 12.87
CA SER A 42 4.30 2.22 13.16
C SER A 42 4.83 2.89 11.89
N ARG A 43 5.31 2.13 10.91
CA ARG A 43 5.77 2.64 9.61
C ARG A 43 4.62 3.27 8.82
N LEU A 44 3.46 2.62 8.76
CA LEU A 44 2.27 3.14 8.08
C LEU A 44 1.77 4.43 8.74
N ASN A 45 1.77 4.51 10.07
CA ASN A 45 1.40 5.71 10.80
C ASN A 45 2.41 6.84 10.63
N ALA A 46 3.72 6.56 10.59
CA ALA A 46 4.73 7.56 10.29
C ALA A 46 4.55 8.14 8.88
N PHE A 47 4.26 7.27 7.89
CA PHE A 47 3.96 7.70 6.53
C PHE A 47 2.68 8.54 6.45
N LYS A 48 1.62 8.17 7.18
CA LYS A 48 0.41 9.00 7.32
C LYS A 48 0.74 10.41 7.81
N GLN A 49 1.64 10.54 8.79
CA GLN A 49 2.06 11.86 9.29
C GLN A 49 2.81 12.66 8.21
N GLN A 50 3.72 12.03 7.46
CA GLN A 50 4.40 12.69 6.34
C GLN A 50 3.42 13.21 5.28
N LEU A 51 2.40 12.40 4.92
CA LEU A 51 1.35 12.79 3.99
C LEU A 51 0.55 14.01 4.47
N LEU A 52 0.18 14.03 5.76
CA LEU A 52 -0.52 15.17 6.37
C LEU A 52 0.34 16.44 6.34
N ILE A 53 1.63 16.32 6.68
CA ILE A 53 2.57 17.45 6.63
C ILE A 53 2.64 18.04 5.22
N VAL A 54 2.74 17.20 4.17
CA VAL A 54 2.77 17.67 2.78
C VAL A 54 1.43 18.29 2.37
N LYS A 55 0.31 17.67 2.74
CA LYS A 55 -1.04 18.14 2.40
C LYS A 55 -1.35 19.50 3.01
N ASP A 56 -0.97 19.71 4.27
CA ASP A 56 -1.31 20.92 5.01
C ASP A 56 -0.28 22.04 4.81
N ALA A 57 0.86 21.74 4.17
CA ALA A 57 1.87 22.73 3.83
C ALA A 57 1.40 23.65 2.68
N PRO A 58 1.39 24.98 2.86
CA PRO A 58 0.94 25.92 1.82
C PRO A 58 1.86 25.92 0.58
N SER A 59 3.11 25.51 0.73
CA SER A 59 4.07 25.30 -0.35
C SER A 59 5.14 24.29 0.12
N PRO A 60 4.94 22.98 -0.10
CA PRO A 60 5.91 21.95 0.26
C PRO A 60 7.28 22.22 -0.38
N SER A 61 8.36 21.94 0.34
CA SER A 61 9.71 22.04 -0.22
C SER A 61 9.99 20.85 -1.15
N PRO A 62 10.82 21.01 -2.20
CA PRO A 62 11.22 19.88 -3.04
C PRO A 62 11.86 18.74 -2.25
N ALA A 63 12.65 19.05 -1.21
CA ALA A 63 13.26 18.05 -0.33
C ALA A 63 12.21 17.20 0.39
N LEU A 64 11.13 17.82 0.88
CA LEU A 64 10.02 17.12 1.53
C LEU A 64 9.27 16.21 0.54
N LEU A 65 9.07 16.67 -0.70
CA LEU A 65 8.44 15.85 -1.74
C LEU A 65 9.32 14.66 -2.16
N THR A 66 10.63 14.87 -2.28
CA THR A 66 11.60 13.79 -2.54
C THR A 66 11.67 12.79 -1.39
N GLU A 67 11.63 13.26 -0.14
CA GLU A 67 11.58 12.38 1.03
C GLU A 67 10.29 11.54 1.02
N LEU A 68 9.13 12.17 0.80
CA LEU A 68 7.85 11.47 0.71
C LEU A 68 7.86 10.41 -0.41
N GLN A 69 8.39 10.76 -1.58
CA GLN A 69 8.53 9.83 -2.70
C GLN A 69 9.43 8.64 -2.34
N SER A 70 10.58 8.92 -1.70
CA SER A 70 11.51 7.89 -1.26
C SER A 70 10.89 6.96 -0.23
N THR A 71 10.18 7.50 0.77
CA THR A 71 9.47 6.69 1.77
C THR A 71 8.38 5.85 1.11
N ALA A 72 7.57 6.42 0.21
CA ALA A 72 6.54 5.69 -0.52
C ALA A 72 7.13 4.50 -1.31
N LYS A 73 8.17 4.75 -2.11
CA LYS A 73 8.77 3.76 -3.01
C LYS A 73 9.64 2.72 -2.31
N ASN A 74 10.45 3.13 -1.36
CA ASN A 74 11.51 2.27 -0.79
C ASN A 74 11.10 1.63 0.54
N THR A 75 10.02 2.10 1.16
CA THR A 75 9.58 1.58 2.47
C THR A 75 8.15 1.07 2.42
N ILE A 76 7.20 1.91 2.00
CA ILE A 76 5.78 1.59 2.16
C ILE A 76 5.28 0.63 1.08
N GLN A 77 5.62 0.87 -0.19
CA GLN A 77 5.25 -0.05 -1.28
C GLN A 77 5.77 -1.48 -1.05
N PRO A 78 7.07 -1.72 -0.77
CA PRO A 78 7.57 -3.06 -0.48
C PRO A 78 6.94 -3.72 0.76
N LEU A 79 6.61 -2.92 1.78
CA LEU A 79 5.92 -3.40 2.98
C LEU A 79 4.52 -3.92 2.63
N VAL A 80 3.73 -3.13 1.88
CA VAL A 80 2.39 -3.53 1.47
C VAL A 80 2.44 -4.79 0.57
N GLU A 81 3.39 -4.86 -0.36
CA GLU A 81 3.61 -6.04 -1.21
C GLU A 81 3.96 -7.30 -0.40
N SER A 82 4.77 -7.16 0.65
CA SER A 82 5.13 -8.24 1.56
C SER A 82 3.90 -8.74 2.33
N LEU A 83 3.08 -7.84 2.87
CA LEU A 83 1.84 -8.20 3.57
C LEU A 83 0.83 -8.91 2.66
N ILE A 84 0.66 -8.42 1.42
CA ILE A 84 -0.18 -9.06 0.41
C ILE A 84 0.31 -10.48 0.13
N SER A 85 1.61 -10.64 -0.09
CA SER A 85 2.24 -11.93 -0.38
C SER A 85 2.05 -12.92 0.77
N ALA A 86 2.24 -12.48 2.01
CA ALA A 86 2.03 -13.32 3.20
C ALA A 86 0.57 -13.80 3.30
N ASN A 87 -0.38 -12.90 3.09
CA ASN A 87 -1.81 -13.25 3.08
C ASN A 87 -2.19 -14.18 1.93
N VAL A 88 -1.60 -14.02 0.73
CA VAL A 88 -1.80 -14.96 -0.39
C VAL A 88 -1.35 -16.37 -0.01
N VAL A 89 -0.21 -16.49 0.66
CA VAL A 89 0.29 -17.79 1.15
C VAL A 89 -0.69 -18.40 2.14
N ILE A 90 -1.18 -17.61 3.12
CA ILE A 90 -2.17 -18.06 4.12
C ILE A 90 -3.50 -18.48 3.47
N ALA A 91 -4.01 -17.68 2.54
CA ALA A 91 -5.26 -17.95 1.83
C ALA A 91 -5.23 -19.28 1.06
N LYS A 92 -4.04 -19.68 0.58
CA LYS A 92 -3.82 -20.94 -0.14
C LYS A 92 -3.50 -22.13 0.77
N MET A 93 -3.31 -21.93 2.08
CA MET A 93 -3.07 -23.04 3.00
C MET A 93 -4.33 -23.90 3.16
N GLY A 94 -4.19 -25.23 3.13
CA GLY A 94 -5.29 -26.17 3.40
C GLY A 94 -5.87 -26.03 4.81
N GLN A 95 -7.13 -26.44 5.00
CA GLN A 95 -7.86 -26.32 6.27
C GLN A 95 -7.18 -27.05 7.44
N LEU A 96 -6.41 -28.10 7.17
CA LEU A 96 -5.69 -28.90 8.18
C LEU A 96 -4.30 -28.33 8.53
N ASN A 97 -3.89 -27.20 7.95
CA ASN A 97 -2.57 -26.64 8.23
C ASN A 97 -2.54 -25.99 9.63
N THR A 98 -1.79 -26.59 10.55
CA THR A 98 -1.62 -26.12 11.93
C THR A 98 -0.75 -24.87 12.05
N HIS A 99 -0.05 -24.47 11.00
CA HIS A 99 0.73 -23.23 10.94
C HIS A 99 -0.13 -22.01 10.54
N ARG A 100 -1.42 -22.21 10.30
CA ARG A 100 -2.34 -21.13 9.95
C ARG A 100 -2.53 -20.19 11.14
N THR A 101 -2.22 -18.91 10.93
CA THR A 101 -2.29 -17.88 11.97
C THR A 101 -3.60 -17.07 11.93
N ILE A 102 -4.24 -16.96 10.75
CA ILE A 102 -5.58 -16.38 10.53
C ILE A 102 -6.37 -17.23 9.54
N GLU A 103 -7.69 -17.04 9.46
CA GLU A 103 -8.52 -17.78 8.49
C GLU A 103 -8.28 -17.29 7.06
N PRO A 104 -8.43 -18.16 6.03
CA PRO A 104 -8.27 -17.76 4.63
C PRO A 104 -9.19 -16.62 4.22
N LYS A 105 -10.41 -16.59 4.76
CA LYS A 105 -11.36 -15.51 4.51
C LYS A 105 -10.82 -14.17 5.02
N ASP A 106 -10.33 -14.14 6.27
CA ASP A 106 -9.70 -12.95 6.86
C ASP A 106 -8.50 -12.49 6.00
N ALA A 107 -7.66 -13.43 5.53
CA ALA A 107 -6.51 -13.12 4.67
C ALA A 107 -6.91 -12.54 3.30
N ILE A 108 -7.99 -13.05 2.69
CA ILE A 108 -8.53 -12.55 1.42
C ILE A 108 -9.12 -11.15 1.60
N ASP A 109 -9.93 -10.95 2.64
CA ASP A 109 -10.59 -9.67 2.91
C ASP A 109 -9.54 -8.57 3.20
N HIS A 110 -8.48 -8.88 3.97
CA HIS A 110 -7.36 -7.94 4.18
C HIS A 110 -6.59 -7.63 2.89
N ASN A 111 -6.43 -8.60 1.98
CA ASN A 111 -5.74 -8.37 0.72
C ASN A 111 -6.49 -7.44 -0.22
N ALA A 112 -7.83 -7.45 -0.19
CA ALA A 112 -8.62 -6.50 -0.97
C ALA A 112 -8.31 -5.05 -0.53
N ASN A 113 -8.27 -4.79 0.77
CA ASN A 113 -7.94 -3.46 1.30
C ASN A 113 -6.48 -3.07 1.06
N MET A 114 -5.55 -4.02 1.20
CA MET A 114 -4.12 -3.78 0.92
C MET A 114 -3.86 -3.50 -0.57
N ALA A 115 -4.56 -4.17 -1.48
CA ALA A 115 -4.44 -3.90 -2.92
C ALA A 115 -4.92 -2.49 -3.28
N LEU A 116 -6.04 -2.04 -2.69
CA LEU A 116 -6.52 -0.67 -2.86
C LEU A 116 -5.53 0.38 -2.32
N LEU A 117 -4.84 0.08 -1.22
CA LEU A 117 -3.78 0.93 -0.70
C LEU A 117 -2.55 0.92 -1.64
N GLN A 118 -2.15 -0.24 -2.16
CA GLN A 118 -1.03 -0.36 -3.10
C GLN A 118 -1.25 0.49 -4.36
N ASP A 119 -2.44 0.42 -4.95
CA ASP A 119 -2.81 1.23 -6.12
C ASP A 119 -2.75 2.74 -5.83
N ALA A 120 -3.27 3.16 -4.67
CA ALA A 120 -3.20 4.55 -4.23
C ALA A 120 -1.73 5.01 -4.02
N ILE A 121 -0.87 4.17 -3.45
CA ILE A 121 0.56 4.46 -3.29
C ILE A 121 1.25 4.57 -4.65
N GLN A 122 0.95 3.68 -5.59
CA GLN A 122 1.53 3.72 -6.94
C GLN A 122 1.15 5.03 -7.65
N THR A 123 -0.12 5.43 -7.56
CA THR A 123 -0.60 6.72 -8.09
C THR A 123 0.10 7.90 -7.45
N LEU A 124 0.32 7.86 -6.12
CA LEU A 124 1.07 8.89 -5.41
C LEU A 124 2.51 8.98 -5.90
N ILE A 125 3.21 7.85 -6.06
CA ILE A 125 4.60 7.80 -6.54
C ILE A 125 4.69 8.43 -7.94
N VAL A 126 3.75 8.13 -8.84
CA VAL A 126 3.69 8.75 -10.17
C VAL A 126 3.51 10.27 -10.06
N CYS A 127 2.58 10.74 -9.22
CA CYS A 127 2.35 12.17 -9.01
C CYS A 127 3.52 12.91 -8.37
N LEU A 128 4.35 12.21 -7.59
CA LEU A 128 5.56 12.75 -6.96
C LEU A 128 6.78 12.69 -7.89
N THR A 129 6.73 11.90 -8.96
CA THR A 129 7.82 11.80 -9.92
C THR A 129 7.81 13.06 -10.80
N PRO A 130 8.89 13.87 -10.81
CA PRO A 130 8.96 14.99 -11.73
C PRO A 130 8.81 14.47 -13.16
N ALA A 131 8.11 15.22 -14.02
CA ALA A 131 7.89 14.86 -15.42
C ALA A 131 9.21 14.85 -16.22
N SER A 132 10.06 13.85 -16.00
CA SER A 132 11.11 13.44 -16.91
C SER A 132 10.50 12.39 -17.84
N GLY A 133 10.44 12.70 -19.14
CA GLY A 133 9.64 11.98 -20.13
C GLY A 133 9.85 10.47 -20.24
N SER A 134 8.73 9.83 -20.60
CA SER A 134 8.51 8.60 -21.40
C SER A 134 9.18 7.28 -21.01
N GLU A 135 8.34 6.26 -20.81
CA GLU A 135 8.45 4.84 -21.27
C GLU A 135 8.10 3.76 -20.21
N THR A 136 7.80 4.11 -18.96
CA THR A 136 7.47 3.09 -17.93
C THR A 136 5.98 2.90 -17.65
N ASP A 137 5.12 3.81 -18.09
CA ASP A 137 3.67 3.78 -17.82
C ASP A 137 2.92 2.64 -18.56
N ASP A 138 3.43 2.19 -19.71
CA ASP A 138 2.81 1.12 -20.51
C ASP A 138 3.12 -0.30 -19.98
N ILE A 139 4.19 -0.49 -19.21
CA ILE A 139 4.64 -1.83 -18.79
C ILE A 139 3.96 -2.27 -17.49
N LEU A 140 3.78 -1.35 -16.53
CA LEU A 140 3.21 -1.68 -15.22
C LEU A 140 1.69 -1.81 -15.26
N SER A 141 1.00 -0.95 -16.02
CA SER A 141 -0.46 -1.07 -16.22
C SER A 141 -0.81 -2.40 -16.89
N LYS A 142 -0.01 -2.82 -17.88
CA LYS A 142 -0.21 -4.08 -18.59
C LYS A 142 0.04 -5.31 -17.72
N GLN A 143 1.05 -5.30 -16.84
CA GLN A 143 1.30 -6.40 -15.90
C GLN A 143 0.18 -6.58 -14.88
N PHE A 144 -0.45 -5.48 -14.44
CA PHE A 144 -1.58 -5.54 -13.51
C PHE A 144 -2.85 -6.07 -14.19
N ASP A 145 -3.16 -5.61 -15.40
CA ASP A 145 -4.30 -6.10 -16.20
C ASP A 145 -4.15 -7.59 -16.55
N ASP A 146 -2.95 -8.02 -16.94
CA ASP A 146 -2.65 -9.43 -17.22
C ASP A 146 -2.79 -10.31 -15.95
N TRP A 147 -2.47 -9.76 -14.77
CA TRP A 147 -2.67 -10.46 -13.51
C TRP A 147 -4.15 -10.59 -13.14
N LEU A 148 -4.94 -9.52 -13.29
CA LEU A 148 -6.40 -9.55 -13.05
C LEU A 148 -7.09 -10.58 -13.97
N LEU A 149 -6.74 -10.59 -15.26
CA LEU A 149 -7.26 -11.57 -16.22
C LEU A 149 -6.87 -13.02 -15.90
N SER A 150 -5.73 -13.23 -15.22
CA SER A 150 -5.29 -14.56 -14.79
C SER A 150 -6.07 -15.12 -13.60
N LEU A 151 -6.75 -14.25 -12.84
CA LEU A 151 -7.59 -14.63 -11.70
C LEU A 151 -8.99 -15.05 -12.15
N ASP A 152 -9.53 -14.43 -13.20
CA ASP A 152 -10.87 -14.74 -13.73
C ASP A 152 -10.92 -16.06 -14.52
N ASN A 153 -9.79 -16.51 -15.10
CA ASN A 153 -9.70 -17.74 -15.90
C ASN A 153 -9.55 -19.05 -15.09
N LYS A 154 -9.87 -19.04 -13.78
CA LYS A 154 -9.75 -20.22 -12.90
C LYS A 154 -11.08 -20.75 -12.33
N ASN A 155 -12.21 -20.42 -12.94
CA ASN A 155 -13.49 -21.09 -12.68
C ASN A 155 -13.91 -21.99 -13.84
#